data_AF-A0A081BJT4-F1
#
_entry.id   AF-A0A081BJT4-F1
#
_cell.length_a   1.000
_cell.length_b   1.000
_cell.length_c   1.000
_cell.angle_alpha   90.00
_cell.angle_beta   90.00
_cell.angle_gamma   90.00
#
_symmetry.space_group_name_H-M   'P 1'
#
loop_
_entity.id
_entity.type
_entity.pdbx_description
1 polymer ?
#
loop_
_entity_poly.entity_id
_entity_poly.type
_entity_poly.pdbx_seq_one_letter_code
_entity_poly.pdbx_strand_id
1 'polypeptide(L)'
;MGQLGDVINFDVQPTTSYTLSAISGYTQHFPAEYAIMTLQFERQFGQPVIYYQIDYDTNEILAYPTIISGRIGESFEMVPPVAKGYNLIRVQGSSRGRFTDKVHPIFAFYRKEAWQTVKNVNFYIELKRALQPFDEPDGQKQAINLPAKSVWRVFQQITKVDGTIWYNIGGAEWLTAKYTASHTHPMKPELTYAGMRFHSNPLALTGQIDFVAGRSVTTYDQPYGASIGKLADGEKVNITHILRDDQGLHWYQLDTGAVLLATYIKVN
;
A
#
# COMPACT_ATOMS: atom_id res chain seq x y z
N MET A 1 -1.38 -24.88 62.76
CA MET A 1 -2.19 -25.75 63.64
C MET A 1 -2.57 -24.95 64.87
N GLY A 2 -3.84 -25.02 65.30
CA GLY A 2 -4.40 -24.32 66.46
C GLY A 2 -5.24 -25.28 67.31
N GLN A 3 -5.78 -24.80 68.42
CA GLN A 3 -6.65 -25.55 69.33
C GLN A 3 -8.11 -25.53 68.87
N LEU A 4 -8.93 -26.46 69.39
CA LEU A 4 -10.37 -26.47 69.16
C LEU A 4 -10.98 -25.10 69.52
N GLY A 5 -11.71 -24.48 68.60
CA GLY A 5 -12.28 -23.14 68.78
C GLY A 5 -11.37 -21.97 68.37
N ASP A 6 -10.08 -22.17 68.14
CA ASP A 6 -9.19 -21.11 67.64
C ASP A 6 -9.62 -20.67 66.23
N VAL A 7 -9.39 -19.40 65.92
CA VAL A 7 -9.66 -18.83 64.58
C VAL A 7 -8.72 -19.44 63.55
N ILE A 8 -9.28 -19.85 62.41
CA ILE A 8 -8.50 -20.32 61.27
C ILE A 8 -8.00 -19.12 60.46
N ASN A 9 -6.71 -18.84 60.55
CA ASN A 9 -6.03 -17.90 59.64
C ASN A 9 -5.55 -18.67 58.41
N PHE A 10 -6.33 -18.58 57.33
CA PHE A 10 -6.08 -19.28 56.07
C PHE A 10 -6.09 -18.27 54.91
N ASP A 11 -5.01 -18.25 54.14
CA ASP A 11 -4.85 -17.39 52.97
C ASP A 11 -4.56 -18.25 51.74
N VAL A 12 -5.40 -18.11 50.71
CA VAL A 12 -5.21 -18.82 49.43
C VAL A 12 -4.30 -17.97 48.56
N GLN A 13 -3.07 -18.45 48.35
CA GLN A 13 -2.15 -17.77 47.46
C GLN A 13 -2.69 -17.79 46.01
N PRO A 14 -2.77 -16.64 45.32
CA PRO A 14 -3.14 -16.60 43.91
C PRO A 14 -2.14 -17.42 43.09
N THR A 15 -2.62 -18.12 42.07
CA THR A 15 -1.75 -18.74 41.06
C THR A 15 -2.02 -18.09 39.71
N THR A 16 -1.01 -18.05 38.84
CA THR A 16 -1.14 -17.46 37.50
C THR A 16 -1.99 -18.29 36.54
N SER A 17 -2.31 -19.54 36.89
CA SER A 17 -2.98 -20.50 35.99
C SER A 17 -4.34 -20.97 36.47
N TYR A 18 -4.67 -20.73 37.75
CA TYR A 18 -5.90 -21.19 38.38
C TYR A 18 -6.52 -20.12 39.28
N THR A 19 -7.85 -20.06 39.28
CA THR A 19 -8.66 -19.27 40.21
C THR A 19 -9.42 -20.20 41.14
N LEU A 20 -9.50 -19.86 42.42
CA LEU A 20 -10.35 -20.56 43.37
C LEU A 20 -11.81 -20.35 42.97
N SER A 21 -12.51 -21.42 42.62
CA SER A 21 -13.91 -21.36 42.19
C SER A 21 -14.89 -21.74 43.29
N ALA A 22 -14.48 -22.60 44.23
CA ALA A 22 -15.29 -22.98 45.39
C ALA A 22 -14.45 -23.38 46.60
N ILE A 23 -15.04 -23.17 47.79
CA ILE A 23 -14.55 -23.71 49.06
C ILE A 23 -15.69 -24.53 49.67
N SER A 24 -15.43 -25.78 50.01
CA SER A 24 -16.38 -26.67 50.69
C SER A 24 -15.87 -27.03 52.08
N GLY A 25 -16.77 -27.02 53.07
CA GLY A 25 -16.41 -27.30 54.47
C GLY A 25 -15.68 -26.15 55.18
N TYR A 26 -15.84 -24.90 54.71
CA TYR A 26 -15.24 -23.73 55.35
C TYR A 26 -15.83 -23.49 56.74
N THR A 27 -14.95 -23.30 57.73
CA THR A 27 -15.30 -22.91 59.09
C THR A 27 -14.37 -21.80 59.55
N GLN A 28 -14.87 -20.86 60.35
CA GLN A 28 -14.05 -19.76 60.89
C GLN A 28 -13.17 -20.21 62.06
N HIS A 29 -13.52 -21.33 62.70
CA HIS A 29 -12.88 -21.88 63.88
C HIS A 29 -12.64 -23.37 63.73
N PHE A 30 -11.63 -23.93 64.39
CA PHE A 30 -11.40 -25.39 64.41
C PHE A 30 -12.63 -26.10 65.01
N PRO A 31 -13.42 -26.84 64.20
CA PRO A 31 -14.74 -27.33 64.62
C PRO A 31 -14.67 -28.68 65.34
N ALA A 32 -13.58 -29.43 65.14
CA ALA A 32 -13.30 -30.72 65.73
C ALA A 32 -11.79 -30.98 65.67
N GLU A 33 -11.35 -32.04 66.36
CA GLU A 33 -9.97 -32.54 66.27
C GLU A 33 -9.57 -32.88 64.81
N TYR A 34 -10.54 -33.29 63.99
CA TYR A 34 -10.36 -33.54 62.56
C TYR A 34 -11.50 -32.91 61.75
N ALA A 35 -11.15 -32.12 60.74
CA ALA A 35 -12.08 -31.58 59.76
C ALA A 35 -11.41 -31.47 58.38
N ILE A 36 -12.19 -31.57 57.31
CA ILE A 36 -11.72 -31.44 55.93
C ILE A 36 -12.29 -30.16 55.32
N MET A 37 -11.41 -29.32 54.81
CA MET A 37 -11.74 -28.21 53.91
C MET A 37 -11.23 -28.56 52.52
N THR A 38 -12.09 -28.44 51.51
CA THR A 38 -11.73 -28.70 50.11
C THR A 38 -11.74 -27.40 49.32
N LEU A 39 -10.65 -27.13 48.61
CA LEU A 39 -10.51 -26.00 47.70
C LEU A 39 -10.62 -26.51 46.27
N GLN A 40 -11.55 -25.96 45.51
CA GLN A 40 -11.70 -26.27 44.09
C GLN A 40 -11.11 -25.13 43.25
N PHE A 41 -10.20 -25.49 42.34
CA PHE A 41 -9.51 -24.56 41.47
C PHE A 41 -9.92 -24.80 40.02
N GLU A 42 -10.22 -23.72 39.30
CA GLU A 42 -10.47 -23.74 37.86
C GLU A 42 -9.34 -23.07 37.09
N ARG A 43 -8.97 -23.66 35.95
CA ARG A 43 -7.99 -23.05 35.04
C ARG A 43 -8.53 -21.74 34.49
N GLN A 44 -7.71 -20.70 34.55
CA GLN A 44 -8.03 -19.44 33.87
C GLN A 44 -8.01 -19.61 32.36
N PHE A 45 -8.72 -18.73 31.65
CA PHE A 45 -8.54 -18.59 30.21
C PHE A 45 -7.10 -18.14 29.91
N GLY A 46 -6.48 -18.81 28.94
CA GLY A 46 -5.23 -18.32 28.39
C GLY A 46 -5.48 -17.14 27.45
N GLN A 47 -4.40 -16.46 27.08
CA GLN A 47 -4.43 -15.51 25.99
C GLN A 47 -4.68 -16.22 24.65
N PRO A 48 -5.36 -15.57 23.70
CA PRO A 48 -5.77 -16.22 22.48
C PRO A 48 -4.59 -16.55 21.57
N VAL A 49 -4.79 -17.59 20.76
CA VAL A 49 -4.02 -17.83 19.55
C VAL A 49 -4.69 -17.06 18.42
N ILE A 50 -3.95 -16.18 17.76
CA ILE A 50 -4.49 -15.34 16.68
C ILE A 50 -3.82 -15.72 15.38
N TYR A 51 -4.62 -16.07 14.38
CA TYR A 51 -4.14 -16.48 13.07
C TYR A 51 -4.41 -15.43 12.01
N TYR A 52 -3.37 -15.08 11.25
CA TYR A 52 -3.41 -14.11 10.17
C TYR A 52 -3.13 -14.77 8.82
N GLN A 53 -3.94 -14.44 7.82
CA GLN A 53 -3.70 -14.77 6.41
C GLN A 53 -3.15 -13.55 5.70
N ILE A 54 -1.94 -13.67 5.17
CA ILE A 54 -1.19 -12.55 4.60
C ILE A 54 -0.80 -12.88 3.17
N ASP A 55 -1.00 -11.96 2.25
CA ASP A 55 -0.40 -12.02 0.92
C ASP A 55 1.12 -11.93 1.04
N TYR A 56 1.85 -12.95 0.59
CA TYR A 56 3.31 -13.03 0.70
C TYR A 56 4.02 -11.91 -0.08
N ASP A 57 3.40 -11.42 -1.15
CA ASP A 57 3.99 -10.45 -2.06
C ASP A 57 3.62 -9.01 -1.71
N THR A 58 2.39 -8.76 -1.25
CA THR A 58 1.92 -7.41 -0.89
C THR A 58 1.89 -7.11 0.61
N ASN A 59 1.97 -8.14 1.47
CA ASN A 59 1.73 -8.09 2.91
C ASN A 59 0.31 -7.67 3.32
N GLU A 60 -0.65 -7.70 2.39
CA GLU A 60 -2.04 -7.41 2.69
C GLU A 60 -2.70 -8.53 3.51
N ILE A 61 -3.63 -8.16 4.37
CA ILE A 61 -4.45 -9.11 5.12
C ILE A 61 -5.55 -9.63 4.19
N LEU A 62 -5.56 -10.94 3.96
CA LEU A 62 -6.49 -11.58 3.02
C LEU A 62 -7.87 -11.84 3.63
N ALA A 63 -7.96 -11.97 4.95
CA ALA A 63 -9.19 -12.26 5.67
C ALA A 63 -9.10 -11.78 7.12
N TYR A 64 -10.26 -11.63 7.78
CA TYR A 64 -10.29 -11.35 9.22
C TYR A 64 -9.49 -12.41 10.00
N PRO A 65 -8.73 -11.98 11.04
CA PRO A 65 -7.96 -12.92 11.84
C PRO A 65 -8.85 -13.97 12.51
N THR A 66 -8.42 -15.23 12.50
CA THR A 66 -9.10 -16.28 13.26
C THR A 66 -8.60 -16.28 14.69
N ILE A 67 -9.51 -16.16 15.66
CA ILE A 67 -9.19 -16.15 17.09
C ILE A 67 -9.57 -17.51 17.68
N ILE A 68 -8.60 -18.18 18.29
CA ILE A 68 -8.80 -19.45 19.00
C ILE A 68 -8.58 -19.17 20.48
N SER A 69 -9.54 -19.56 21.31
CA SER A 69 -9.50 -19.38 22.76
C SER A 69 -9.50 -20.73 23.47
N GLY A 70 -8.86 -20.80 24.63
CA GLY A 70 -8.84 -21.99 25.47
C GLY A 70 -8.28 -21.66 26.85
N ARG A 71 -8.39 -22.60 27.78
CA ARG A 71 -7.85 -22.46 29.14
C ARG A 71 -6.35 -22.71 29.18
N ILE A 72 -5.64 -22.09 30.12
CA ILE A 72 -4.18 -22.24 30.28
C ILE A 72 -3.82 -23.73 30.35
N GLY A 73 -2.85 -24.14 29.52
CA GLY A 73 -2.38 -25.51 29.43
C GLY A 73 -3.24 -26.45 28.58
N GLU A 74 -4.41 -26.03 28.08
CA GLU A 74 -5.14 -26.79 27.05
C GLU A 74 -4.36 -26.79 25.74
N SER A 75 -4.40 -27.91 25.02
CA SER A 75 -3.74 -28.05 23.73
C SER A 75 -4.49 -27.28 22.64
N PHE A 76 -3.77 -26.69 21.70
CA PHE A 76 -4.35 -26.23 20.44
C PHE A 76 -3.61 -26.84 19.26
N GLU A 77 -4.33 -27.03 18.17
CA GLU A 77 -3.81 -27.38 16.87
C GLU A 77 -4.59 -26.59 15.81
N MET A 78 -3.89 -26.13 14.79
CA MET A 78 -4.45 -25.27 13.76
C MET A 78 -3.93 -25.70 12.38
N VAL A 79 -4.88 -25.94 11.47
CA VAL A 79 -4.58 -26.17 10.06
C VAL A 79 -4.85 -24.86 9.31
N PRO A 80 -3.89 -24.34 8.53
CA PRO A 80 -4.10 -23.16 7.71
C PRO A 80 -5.34 -23.33 6.79
N PRO A 81 -6.37 -22.47 6.90
CA PRO A 81 -7.52 -22.51 6.01
C PRO A 81 -7.12 -22.26 4.56
N VAL A 82 -7.96 -22.75 3.64
CA VAL A 82 -7.80 -22.47 2.21
C VAL A 82 -8.15 -21.00 1.95
N ALA A 83 -7.23 -20.28 1.32
CA ALA A 83 -7.48 -18.96 0.76
C ALA A 83 -7.82 -19.11 -0.74
N LYS A 84 -9.02 -18.67 -1.15
CA LYS A 84 -9.49 -18.89 -2.53
C LYS A 84 -8.63 -18.12 -3.54
N GLY A 85 -8.04 -18.83 -4.51
CA GLY A 85 -7.16 -18.24 -5.53
C GLY A 85 -5.72 -18.06 -5.08
N TYR A 86 -5.33 -18.71 -3.97
CA TYR A 86 -4.05 -18.55 -3.31
C TYR A 86 -3.44 -19.89 -2.88
N ASN A 87 -2.14 -20.04 -3.08
CA ASN A 87 -1.35 -21.16 -2.57
C ASN A 87 -0.65 -20.77 -1.26
N LEU A 88 -0.66 -21.67 -0.26
CA LEU A 88 0.11 -21.50 0.96
C LEU A 88 1.61 -21.62 0.66
N ILE A 89 2.39 -20.59 1.02
CA ILE A 89 3.84 -20.56 0.84
C ILE A 89 4.56 -20.98 2.12
N ARG A 90 4.18 -20.42 3.26
CA ARG A 90 4.79 -20.74 4.56
C ARG A 90 3.90 -20.35 5.73
N VAL A 91 4.14 -20.97 6.87
CA VAL A 91 3.55 -20.59 8.16
C VAL A 91 4.69 -20.18 9.11
N GLN A 92 4.50 -19.07 9.81
CA GLN A 92 5.38 -18.58 10.86
C GLN A 92 4.64 -18.61 12.20
N GLY A 93 5.32 -19.12 13.23
CA GLY A 93 4.70 -19.43 14.52
C GLY A 93 4.37 -20.92 14.64
N SER A 94 4.09 -21.37 15.86
CA SER A 94 3.75 -22.76 16.12
C SER A 94 2.26 -23.01 15.87
N SER A 95 1.92 -23.86 14.91
CA SER A 95 0.53 -24.27 14.63
C SER A 95 -0.04 -25.26 15.64
N ARG A 96 0.80 -25.76 16.55
CA ARG A 96 0.43 -26.63 17.66
C ARG A 96 1.05 -26.12 18.95
N GLY A 97 0.39 -26.29 20.07
CA GLY A 97 0.94 -25.86 21.35
C GLY A 97 -0.06 -25.99 22.47
N ARG A 98 0.18 -25.23 23.55
CA ARG A 98 -0.77 -25.07 24.64
C ARG A 98 -1.06 -23.60 24.88
N PHE A 99 -2.27 -23.26 25.33
CA PHE A 99 -2.60 -21.90 25.71
C PHE A 99 -1.76 -21.45 26.91
N THR A 100 -1.29 -20.21 26.87
CA THR A 100 -0.47 -19.61 27.92
C THR A 100 -1.08 -18.28 28.36
N ASP A 101 -0.43 -17.59 29.28
CA ASP A 101 -0.73 -16.21 29.66
C ASP A 101 -0.25 -15.17 28.64
N LYS A 102 0.29 -15.60 27.48
CA LYS A 102 0.78 -14.73 26.39
C LYS A 102 0.05 -14.99 25.08
N VAL A 103 -0.24 -13.91 24.36
CA VAL A 103 -0.83 -13.97 23.01
C VAL A 103 0.13 -14.70 22.08
N HIS A 104 -0.42 -15.60 21.26
CA HIS A 104 0.36 -16.40 20.32
C HIS A 104 -0.08 -16.12 18.87
N PRO A 105 0.62 -15.25 18.13
CA PRO A 105 0.29 -14.99 16.74
C PRO A 105 0.86 -16.07 15.81
N ILE A 106 0.06 -16.47 14.82
CA ILE A 106 0.46 -17.37 13.74
C ILE A 106 0.20 -16.63 12.42
N PHE A 107 1.22 -16.55 11.57
CA PHE A 107 1.14 -15.89 10.28
C PHE A 107 1.27 -16.92 9.17
N ALA A 108 0.23 -17.10 8.37
CA ALA A 108 0.32 -17.87 7.14
C ALA A 108 0.42 -16.94 5.95
N PHE A 109 1.44 -17.15 5.15
CA PHE A 109 1.71 -16.37 3.96
C PHE A 109 1.29 -17.14 2.72
N TYR A 110 0.52 -16.48 1.88
CA TYR A 110 -0.10 -17.04 0.69
C TYR A 110 0.30 -16.24 -0.54
N ARG A 111 0.43 -16.89 -1.70
CA ARG A 111 0.66 -16.21 -2.98
C ARG A 111 -0.46 -16.56 -3.95
N LYS A 112 -0.91 -15.60 -4.76
CA LYS A 112 -1.89 -15.84 -5.82
C LYS A 112 -1.49 -17.04 -6.68
N GLU A 113 -2.41 -17.96 -6.91
CA GLU A 113 -2.15 -19.22 -7.64
C GLU A 113 -1.57 -18.99 -9.04
N ALA A 114 -2.01 -17.92 -9.69
CA ALA A 114 -1.55 -17.56 -11.03
C ALA A 114 -0.10 -17.04 -11.07
N TRP A 115 0.51 -16.72 -9.93
CA TRP A 115 1.82 -16.07 -9.86
C TRP A 115 2.91 -17.08 -9.54
N GLN A 116 3.84 -17.27 -10.49
CA GLN A 116 4.97 -18.18 -10.31
C GLN A 116 6.11 -17.49 -9.55
N THR A 117 6.53 -16.32 -10.01
CA THR A 117 7.60 -15.53 -9.35
C THR A 117 7.23 -14.06 -9.28
N VAL A 118 7.68 -13.42 -8.20
CA VAL A 118 7.58 -12.00 -7.97
C VAL A 118 8.98 -11.48 -7.63
N LYS A 119 9.44 -10.46 -8.35
CA LYS A 119 10.78 -9.89 -8.20
C LYS A 119 10.70 -8.38 -8.11
N ASN A 120 11.34 -7.82 -7.09
CA ASN A 120 11.66 -6.40 -7.06
C ASN A 120 12.81 -6.14 -8.03
N VAL A 121 12.60 -5.22 -8.96
CA VAL A 121 13.51 -4.95 -10.08
C VAL A 121 13.68 -3.45 -10.25
N ASN A 122 14.68 -3.06 -11.03
CA ASN A 122 14.94 -1.66 -11.33
C ASN A 122 15.50 -1.53 -12.74
N PHE A 123 14.63 -1.35 -13.72
CA PHE A 123 15.00 -1.09 -15.11
C PHE A 123 13.91 -0.25 -15.79
N TYR A 124 14.05 0.05 -17.07
CA TYR A 124 13.11 0.88 -17.82
C TYR A 124 12.49 0.11 -18.98
N ILE A 125 11.26 0.44 -19.35
CA ILE A 125 10.57 -0.08 -20.53
C ILE A 125 10.15 1.05 -21.45
N GLU A 126 10.32 0.88 -22.75
CA GLU A 126 9.67 1.71 -23.78
C GLU A 126 8.40 1.00 -24.28
N LEU A 127 7.28 1.72 -24.36
CA LEU A 127 6.02 1.17 -24.89
C LEU A 127 6.03 1.15 -26.41
N LYS A 128 5.79 -0.02 -27.02
CA LYS A 128 5.72 -0.20 -28.49
C LYS A 128 4.43 0.37 -29.10
N ARG A 129 3.41 0.59 -28.28
CA ARG A 129 2.11 1.17 -28.64
C ARG A 129 1.47 1.81 -27.41
N ALA A 130 0.40 2.59 -27.60
CA ALA A 130 -0.37 3.10 -26.47
C ALA A 130 -1.04 1.95 -25.69
N LEU A 131 -1.02 2.02 -24.35
CA LEU A 131 -1.53 0.98 -23.47
C LEU A 131 -2.24 1.59 -22.25
N GLN A 132 -3.32 0.95 -21.82
CA GLN A 132 -3.91 1.19 -20.50
C GLN A 132 -3.29 0.23 -19.49
N PRO A 133 -2.79 0.71 -18.34
CA PRO A 133 -2.36 -0.15 -17.25
C PRO A 133 -3.56 -0.77 -16.55
N PHE A 134 -3.30 -1.85 -15.83
CA PHE A 134 -4.27 -2.53 -14.96
C PHE A 134 -3.96 -2.20 -13.50
N ASP A 135 -4.96 -2.23 -12.63
CA ASP A 135 -4.81 -2.10 -11.17
C ASP A 135 -3.96 -3.22 -10.54
N GLU A 136 -4.03 -4.41 -11.13
CA GLU A 136 -3.19 -5.57 -10.86
C GLU A 136 -3.07 -6.48 -12.10
N PRO A 137 -2.14 -7.45 -12.14
CA PRO A 137 -2.12 -8.45 -13.20
C PRO A 137 -3.47 -9.13 -13.41
N ASP A 138 -4.01 -9.04 -14.63
CA ASP A 138 -5.34 -9.52 -15.03
C ASP A 138 -6.54 -8.86 -14.31
N GLY A 139 -6.33 -7.73 -13.64
CA GLY A 139 -7.36 -6.96 -12.95
C GLY A 139 -8.19 -6.06 -13.88
N GLN A 140 -8.60 -4.90 -13.37
CA GLN A 140 -9.34 -3.90 -14.12
C GLN A 140 -8.39 -2.91 -14.79
N LYS A 141 -8.73 -2.52 -16.02
CA LYS A 141 -8.01 -1.46 -16.72
C LYS A 141 -8.26 -0.12 -16.02
N GLN A 142 -7.19 0.64 -15.82
CA GLN A 142 -7.28 2.01 -15.36
C GLN A 142 -7.74 2.96 -16.48
N ALA A 143 -8.29 4.11 -16.07
CA ALA A 143 -8.80 5.12 -17.01
C ALA A 143 -7.69 5.85 -17.80
N ILE A 144 -6.45 5.80 -17.33
CA ILE A 144 -5.31 6.45 -17.99
C ILE A 144 -4.84 5.68 -19.22
N ASN A 145 -4.41 6.40 -20.26
CA ASN A 145 -3.79 5.81 -21.44
C ASN A 145 -2.35 6.31 -21.57
N LEU A 146 -1.40 5.38 -21.56
CA LEU A 146 0.02 5.68 -21.67
C LEU A 146 0.40 5.73 -23.14
N PRO A 147 1.07 6.79 -23.63
CA PRO A 147 1.35 6.95 -25.05
C PRO A 147 2.40 5.95 -25.54
N ALA A 148 2.35 5.60 -26.82
CA ALA A 148 3.44 4.88 -27.47
C ALA A 148 4.75 5.67 -27.33
N LYS A 149 5.90 4.97 -27.31
CA LYS A 149 7.24 5.57 -27.15
C LYS A 149 7.51 6.23 -25.79
N SER A 150 6.55 6.23 -24.87
CA SER A 150 6.82 6.60 -23.48
C SER A 150 7.71 5.58 -22.80
N VAL A 151 8.53 6.07 -21.87
CA VAL A 151 9.50 5.27 -21.12
C VAL A 151 9.12 5.29 -19.64
N TRP A 152 9.02 4.12 -19.04
CA TRP A 152 8.59 3.93 -17.65
C TRP A 152 9.60 3.11 -16.87
N ARG A 153 9.83 3.50 -15.62
CA ARG A 153 10.61 2.67 -14.69
C ARG A 153 9.75 1.49 -14.24
N VAL A 154 10.36 0.31 -14.16
CA VAL A 154 9.75 -0.91 -13.63
C VAL A 154 10.28 -1.17 -12.23
N PHE A 155 9.37 -1.36 -11.27
CA PHE A 155 9.67 -1.60 -9.85
C PHE A 155 9.51 -3.06 -9.46
N GLN A 156 8.58 -3.77 -10.10
CA GLN A 156 8.30 -5.17 -9.84
C GLN A 156 8.02 -5.92 -11.13
N GLN A 157 8.50 -7.15 -11.21
CA GLN A 157 8.18 -8.09 -12.27
C GLN A 157 7.46 -9.30 -11.69
N ILE A 158 6.32 -9.65 -12.28
CA ILE A 158 5.60 -10.88 -11.99
C ILE A 158 5.68 -11.78 -13.23
N THR A 159 6.13 -13.01 -13.04
CA THR A 159 5.99 -14.08 -14.03
C THR A 159 4.84 -14.97 -13.57
N LYS A 160 3.81 -15.10 -14.39
CA LYS A 160 2.67 -15.98 -14.15
C LYS A 160 2.98 -17.42 -14.54
N VAL A 161 2.17 -18.35 -14.04
CA VAL A 161 2.28 -19.79 -14.33
C VAL A 161 2.13 -20.10 -15.84
N ASP A 162 1.36 -19.30 -16.56
CA ASP A 162 1.20 -19.38 -18.02
C ASP A 162 2.38 -18.79 -18.82
N GLY A 163 3.43 -18.31 -18.13
CA GLY A 163 4.61 -17.68 -18.73
C GLY A 163 4.42 -16.21 -19.10
N THR A 164 3.24 -15.63 -18.91
CA THR A 164 3.04 -14.19 -19.14
C THR A 164 3.77 -13.37 -18.08
N ILE A 165 4.32 -12.24 -18.50
CA ILE A 165 5.11 -11.35 -17.64
C ILE A 165 4.38 -10.02 -17.51
N TRP A 166 4.31 -9.54 -16.27
CA TRP A 166 3.74 -8.26 -15.89
C TRP A 166 4.77 -7.38 -15.19
N TYR A 167 4.72 -6.08 -15.48
CA TYR A 167 5.60 -5.06 -14.93
C TYR A 167 4.77 -4.03 -14.17
N ASN A 168 5.14 -3.77 -12.91
CA ASN A 168 4.64 -2.63 -12.15
C ASN A 168 5.46 -1.38 -12.50
N ILE A 169 4.79 -0.30 -12.87
CA ILE A 169 5.43 0.97 -13.27
C ILE A 169 5.23 2.10 -12.25
N GLY A 170 4.73 1.77 -11.07
CA GLY A 170 4.28 2.71 -10.05
C GLY A 170 2.96 2.24 -9.46
N GLY A 171 2.69 2.61 -8.21
CA GLY A 171 1.38 2.43 -7.56
C GLY A 171 0.68 1.12 -7.90
N ALA A 172 -0.57 1.24 -8.34
CA ALA A 172 -1.38 0.14 -8.84
C ALA A 172 -1.31 0.05 -10.38
N GLU A 173 -0.23 0.46 -11.04
CA GLU A 173 -0.14 0.46 -12.50
C GLU A 173 0.66 -0.74 -13.02
N TRP A 174 -0.04 -1.69 -13.66
CA TRP A 174 0.54 -2.92 -14.20
C TRP A 174 0.38 -3.02 -15.72
N LEU A 175 1.47 -3.38 -16.41
CA LEU A 175 1.50 -3.59 -17.85
C LEU A 175 2.02 -4.98 -18.20
N THR A 176 1.46 -5.60 -19.25
CA THR A 176 2.06 -6.81 -19.83
C THR A 176 3.37 -6.48 -20.56
N ALA A 177 4.39 -7.31 -20.37
CA ALA A 177 5.68 -7.19 -21.05
C ALA A 177 5.58 -7.33 -22.58
N LYS A 178 4.50 -7.92 -23.09
CA LYS A 178 4.28 -8.24 -24.52
C LYS A 178 4.53 -7.06 -25.46
N TYR A 179 4.16 -5.85 -25.04
CA TYR A 179 4.23 -4.63 -25.86
C TYR A 179 5.31 -3.66 -25.41
N THR A 180 6.38 -4.18 -24.80
CA THR A 180 7.46 -3.38 -24.24
C THR A 180 8.82 -3.76 -24.83
N ALA A 181 9.78 -2.84 -24.75
CA ALA A 181 11.21 -3.09 -24.94
C ALA A 181 11.96 -2.68 -23.67
N SER A 182 12.80 -3.56 -23.11
CA SER A 182 13.50 -3.31 -21.84
C SER A 182 14.84 -2.62 -22.06
N HIS A 183 15.18 -1.71 -21.15
CA HIS A 183 16.41 -0.91 -21.14
C HIS A 183 16.99 -0.84 -19.73
N THR A 184 18.31 -0.91 -19.60
CA THR A 184 19.01 -0.88 -18.30
C THR A 184 19.29 0.53 -17.78
N HIS A 185 19.07 1.56 -18.61
CA HIS A 185 19.36 2.95 -18.30
C HIS A 185 18.15 3.83 -18.63
N PRO A 186 17.95 4.97 -17.94
CA PRO A 186 16.89 5.91 -18.26
C PRO A 186 17.11 6.43 -19.69
N MET A 187 16.13 6.22 -20.55
CA MET A 187 16.12 6.83 -21.87
C MET A 187 15.54 8.24 -21.73
N LYS A 188 16.13 9.22 -22.42
CA LYS A 188 15.46 10.49 -22.68
C LYS A 188 14.45 10.21 -23.80
N PRO A 189 13.14 10.19 -23.54
CA PRO A 189 12.19 10.10 -24.64
C PRO A 189 12.39 11.34 -25.50
N GLU A 190 12.56 11.18 -26.80
CA GLU A 190 12.36 12.30 -27.72
C GLU A 190 10.86 12.61 -27.67
N LEU A 191 10.47 13.56 -26.81
CA LEU A 191 9.11 14.09 -26.77
C LEU A 191 8.85 14.78 -28.10
N THR A 192 8.29 14.03 -29.04
CA THR A 192 7.80 14.56 -30.30
C THR A 192 6.39 15.09 -30.04
N TYR A 193 6.29 16.40 -29.82
CA TYR A 193 5.00 17.11 -29.74
C TYR A 193 4.24 17.16 -31.08
N ALA A 194 4.72 16.43 -32.10
CA ALA A 194 4.27 16.42 -33.49
C ALA A 194 2.78 16.02 -33.69
N GLY A 195 2.07 15.62 -32.64
CA GLY A 195 0.65 15.27 -32.68
C GLY A 195 -0.30 16.33 -32.09
N MET A 196 0.20 17.34 -31.35
CA MET A 196 -0.67 18.39 -30.81
C MET A 196 -1.00 19.41 -31.89
N ARG A 197 -2.30 19.55 -32.19
CA ARG A 197 -2.78 20.62 -33.08
C ARG A 197 -3.06 21.84 -32.22
N PHE A 198 -2.46 22.96 -32.58
CA PHE A 198 -2.76 24.24 -31.95
C PHE A 198 -3.61 25.07 -32.90
N HIS A 199 -4.77 25.50 -32.41
CA HIS A 199 -5.54 26.53 -33.09
C HIS A 199 -4.88 27.87 -32.78
N SER A 200 -4.20 28.43 -33.78
CA SER A 200 -3.57 29.75 -33.69
C SER A 200 -4.52 30.81 -34.23
N ASN A 201 -4.84 31.79 -33.38
CA ASN A 201 -5.62 32.95 -33.76
C ASN A 201 -4.74 34.20 -33.57
N PRO A 202 -4.58 35.04 -34.63
CA PRO A 202 -3.89 36.32 -34.49
C PRO A 202 -4.56 37.18 -33.44
N LEU A 203 -3.74 37.83 -32.62
CA LEU A 203 -4.18 38.66 -31.50
C LEU A 203 -3.12 39.73 -31.24
N ALA A 204 -3.46 41.01 -31.38
CA ALA A 204 -2.52 42.09 -31.11
C ALA A 204 -2.89 42.76 -29.79
N LEU A 205 -2.22 42.36 -28.71
CA LEU A 205 -2.45 42.88 -27.36
C LEU A 205 -1.13 43.17 -26.66
N THR A 206 -1.18 44.00 -25.63
CA THR A 206 -0.06 44.19 -24.71
C THR A 206 -0.44 43.67 -23.34
N GLY A 207 0.53 43.15 -22.61
CA GLY A 207 0.33 42.68 -21.25
C GLY A 207 1.57 42.85 -20.40
N GLN A 208 1.44 42.41 -19.17
CA GLN A 208 2.54 42.35 -18.21
C GLN A 208 2.59 40.94 -17.63
N ILE A 209 3.80 40.41 -17.43
CA ILE A 209 3.98 39.14 -16.72
C ILE A 209 3.41 39.29 -15.31
N ASP A 210 2.46 38.41 -14.98
CA ASP A 210 1.81 38.30 -13.67
C ASP A 210 2.34 37.03 -13.01
N PHE A 211 3.38 37.18 -12.21
CA PHE A 211 4.07 36.08 -11.56
C PHE A 211 4.46 36.45 -10.12
N VAL A 212 5.25 35.59 -9.46
CA VAL A 212 5.71 35.87 -8.10
C VAL A 212 6.76 36.98 -8.14
N ALA A 213 6.58 38.03 -7.33
CA ALA A 213 7.51 39.15 -7.22
C ALA A 213 8.98 38.71 -7.04
N GLY A 214 9.87 39.28 -7.86
CA GLY A 214 11.30 38.94 -7.87
C GLY A 214 11.63 37.56 -8.48
N ARG A 215 10.66 36.88 -9.10
CA ARG A 215 10.86 35.63 -9.85
C ARG A 215 10.63 35.86 -11.35
N SER A 216 10.79 34.80 -12.12
CA SER A 216 10.62 34.81 -13.57
C SER A 216 9.84 33.59 -14.03
N VAL A 217 9.02 33.77 -15.06
CA VAL A 217 8.33 32.70 -15.76
C VAL A 217 9.20 32.18 -16.91
N THR A 218 9.21 30.88 -17.13
CA THR A 218 9.91 30.26 -18.26
C THR A 218 9.12 30.45 -19.56
N THR A 219 9.84 30.75 -20.65
CA THR A 219 9.27 30.82 -22.01
C THR A 219 9.80 29.67 -22.87
N TYR A 220 9.01 29.29 -23.87
CA TYR A 220 9.24 28.12 -24.71
C TYR A 220 9.24 28.49 -26.20
N ASP A 221 9.87 27.68 -27.04
CA ASP A 221 9.85 27.83 -28.52
C ASP A 221 8.48 27.52 -29.14
N GLN A 222 7.70 26.67 -28.47
CA GLN A 222 6.30 26.34 -28.77
C GLN A 222 5.60 25.87 -27.49
N PRO A 223 4.26 25.73 -27.45
CA PRO A 223 3.59 25.12 -26.30
C PRO A 223 4.19 23.75 -25.97
N TYR A 224 4.49 23.51 -24.70
CA TYR A 224 5.17 22.32 -24.19
C TYR A 224 6.61 22.09 -24.72
N GLY A 225 7.17 23.01 -25.51
CA GLY A 225 8.46 22.85 -26.17
C GLY A 225 9.69 23.02 -25.25
N ALA A 226 10.83 23.30 -25.87
CA ALA A 226 12.07 23.54 -25.16
C ALA A 226 12.04 24.93 -24.49
N SER A 227 12.58 25.02 -23.29
CA SER A 227 12.78 26.31 -22.62
C SER A 227 13.80 27.14 -23.39
N ILE A 228 13.40 28.33 -23.85
CA ILE A 228 14.26 29.25 -24.61
C ILE A 228 14.61 30.53 -23.85
N GLY A 229 13.97 30.78 -22.70
CA GLY A 229 14.18 32.02 -21.96
C GLY A 229 13.37 32.10 -20.69
N LYS A 230 13.48 33.26 -20.03
CA LYS A 230 12.68 33.63 -18.87
C LYS A 230 12.32 35.11 -18.94
N LEU A 231 11.15 35.45 -18.44
CA LEU A 231 10.66 36.83 -18.33
C LEU A 231 10.39 37.14 -16.86
N ALA A 232 10.83 38.31 -16.39
CA ALA A 232 10.67 38.71 -15.00
C ALA A 232 9.20 39.07 -14.70
N ASP A 233 8.79 38.87 -13.44
CA ASP A 233 7.53 39.44 -12.95
C ASP A 233 7.50 40.94 -13.22
N GLY A 234 6.36 41.43 -13.71
CA GLY A 234 6.20 42.82 -14.09
C GLY A 234 6.81 43.21 -15.45
N GLU A 235 7.42 42.30 -16.19
CA GLU A 235 7.95 42.60 -17.53
C GLU A 235 6.82 42.82 -18.54
N LYS A 236 6.91 43.87 -19.35
CA LYS A 236 5.91 44.18 -20.39
C LYS A 236 6.16 43.35 -21.63
N VAL A 237 5.09 42.83 -22.22
CA VAL A 237 5.16 41.92 -23.37
C VAL A 237 4.12 42.29 -24.43
N ASN A 238 4.47 42.07 -25.69
CA ASN A 238 3.56 42.18 -26.83
C ASN A 238 3.10 40.78 -27.23
N ILE A 239 1.79 40.56 -27.25
CA ILE A 239 1.17 39.31 -27.65
C ILE A 239 0.79 39.43 -29.13
N THR A 240 1.13 38.41 -29.92
CA THR A 240 0.83 38.34 -31.36
C THR A 240 -0.19 37.27 -31.71
N HIS A 241 -0.27 36.19 -30.92
CA HIS A 241 -1.23 35.10 -31.15
C HIS A 241 -1.69 34.50 -29.82
N ILE A 242 -2.91 33.96 -29.84
CA ILE A 242 -3.37 32.99 -28.87
C ILE A 242 -3.34 31.60 -29.50
N LEU A 243 -2.73 30.65 -28.81
CA LEU A 243 -2.65 29.24 -29.20
C LEU A 243 -3.52 28.43 -28.23
N ARG A 244 -4.41 27.58 -28.77
CA ARG A 244 -5.26 26.69 -27.97
C ARG A 244 -4.96 25.24 -28.30
N ASP A 245 -4.77 24.41 -27.28
CA ASP A 245 -4.67 22.97 -27.45
C ASP A 245 -6.03 22.27 -27.36
N ASP A 246 -6.05 20.99 -27.72
CA ASP A 246 -7.25 20.13 -27.68
C ASP A 246 -7.76 19.86 -26.24
N GLN A 247 -7.00 20.26 -25.21
CA GLN A 247 -7.38 20.15 -23.80
C GLN A 247 -7.93 21.48 -23.25
N GLY A 248 -8.05 22.51 -24.09
CA GLY A 248 -8.59 23.82 -23.71
C GLY A 248 -7.59 24.72 -22.99
N LEU A 249 -6.30 24.38 -22.96
CA LEU A 249 -5.27 25.24 -22.37
C LEU A 249 -4.87 26.34 -23.37
N HIS A 250 -4.75 27.56 -22.86
CA HIS A 250 -4.43 28.73 -23.66
C HIS A 250 -2.98 29.16 -23.44
N TRP A 251 -2.29 29.43 -24.54
CA TRP A 251 -0.94 29.96 -24.58
C TRP A 251 -0.92 31.27 -25.36
N TYR A 252 -0.02 32.18 -25.00
CA TYR A 252 0.26 33.38 -25.77
C TYR A 252 1.61 33.25 -26.47
N GLN A 253 1.65 33.62 -27.75
CA GLN A 253 2.87 33.82 -28.50
C GLN A 253 3.21 35.31 -28.49
N LEU A 254 4.47 35.62 -28.18
CA LEU A 254 4.99 36.98 -28.15
C LEU A 254 5.55 37.40 -29.51
N ASP A 255 5.80 38.68 -29.69
CA ASP A 255 6.48 39.24 -30.88
C ASP A 255 7.91 38.71 -31.06
N THR A 256 8.57 38.33 -29.95
CA THR A 256 9.86 37.64 -29.96
C THR A 256 9.80 36.21 -30.51
N GLY A 257 8.59 35.67 -30.75
CA GLY A 257 8.37 34.26 -31.11
C GLY A 257 8.29 33.33 -29.91
N ALA A 258 8.59 33.80 -28.69
CA ALA A 258 8.49 33.01 -27.49
C ALA A 258 7.03 32.72 -27.09
N VAL A 259 6.78 31.58 -26.48
CA VAL A 259 5.46 31.12 -26.07
C VAL A 259 5.42 30.83 -24.57
N LEU A 260 4.33 31.19 -23.90
CA LEU A 260 4.07 30.90 -22.49
C LEU A 260 2.58 30.76 -22.19
N LEU A 261 2.25 30.17 -21.04
CA LEU A 261 0.85 30.00 -20.63
C LEU A 261 0.17 31.35 -20.45
N ALA A 262 -1.04 31.47 -21.01
CA ALA A 262 -1.82 32.71 -20.95
C ALA A 262 -2.13 33.16 -19.51
N THR A 263 -2.17 32.22 -18.56
CA THR A 263 -2.41 32.51 -17.14
C THR A 263 -1.34 33.38 -16.49
N TYR A 264 -0.13 33.49 -17.07
CA TYR A 264 0.97 34.28 -16.52
C TYR A 264 1.08 35.67 -17.15
N ILE A 265 0.11 36.07 -17.95
CA ILE A 265 0.09 37.41 -18.55
C ILE A 265 -1.22 38.08 -18.17
N LYS A 266 -1.09 39.18 -17.44
CA LYS A 266 -2.21 40.11 -17.25
C LYS A 266 -2.28 41.01 -18.47
N VAL A 267 -3.31 40.79 -19.28
CA VAL A 267 -3.59 41.57 -20.50
C VAL A 267 -4.18 42.93 -20.11
N ASN A 268 -3.75 43.99 -20.80
CA ASN A 268 -4.27 45.35 -20.64
C ASN A 268 -5.36 45.68 -21.67
#